data_AF-A0A716PVN6-F1
#
_entry.id   AF-A0A716PVN6-F1
#
_cell.length_a   1.000
_cell.length_b   1.000
_cell.length_c   1.000
_cell.angle_alpha   90.00
_cell.angle_beta   90.00
_cell.angle_gamma   90.00
#
_symmetry.space_group_name_H-M   'P 1'
#
loop_
_entity.id
_entity.type
_entity.pdbx_description
1 polymer ?
#
loop_
_entity_poly.entity_id
_entity_poly.type
_entity_poly.pdbx_seq_one_letter_code
_entity_poly.pdbx_strand_id
1 'polypeptide(L)' 'MMRISEKGITLIKEFEGCSLKAYPDPGTGGDPWT' A
#
# COMPACT_ATOMS: atom_id res chain seq x y z
N MET A 1 -10.92 -21.18 2.55
CA MET A 1 -10.40 -19.80 2.71
C MET A 1 -10.00 -19.28 1.34
N MET A 2 -10.55 -18.16 0.89
CA MET A 2 -10.17 -17.58 -0.41
C MET A 2 -8.81 -16.89 -0.27
N ARG A 3 -7.91 -17.11 -1.23
CA ARG A 3 -6.61 -16.43 -1.31
C ARG A 3 -6.44 -15.87 -2.71
N ILE A 4 -5.92 -14.64 -2.77
CA ILE A 4 -5.56 -14.01 -4.04
C ILE A 4 -4.35 -14.73 -4.65
N SER A 5 -4.31 -14.82 -5.99
CA SER A 5 -3.17 -15.38 -6.71
C SER A 5 -1.99 -14.42 -6.70
N GLU A 6 -0.78 -14.92 -6.94
CA GLU A 6 0.43 -14.10 -7.07
C GLU A 6 0.28 -13.03 -8.15
N LYS A 7 -0.36 -13.37 -9.28
CA LYS A 7 -0.66 -12.40 -10.35
C LYS A 7 -1.54 -11.25 -9.86
N GLY A 8 -2.52 -11.54 -9.00
CA GLY A 8 -3.35 -10.50 -8.40
C GLY A 8 -2.56 -9.60 -7.46
N ILE A 9 -1.62 -10.17 -6.69
CA ILE A 9 -0.72 -9.39 -5.83
C ILE A 9 0.18 -8.47 -6.66
N THR A 10 0.76 -8.98 -7.76
CA THR A 10 1.59 -8.18 -8.66
C THR A 10 0.80 -7.03 -9.27
N LEU A 11 -0.41 -7.31 -9.76
CA LEU A 11 -1.29 -6.28 -10.34
C LEU A 11 -1.56 -5.14 -9.35
N ILE A 12 -1.89 -5.46 -8.10
CA ILE A 12 -2.16 -4.43 -7.07
C ILE A 12 -0.91 -3.54 -6.86
N LYS A 13 0.27 -4.15 -6.76
CA LYS A 13 1.52 -3.40 -6.55
C LYS A 13 1.85 -2.43 -7.68
N GLU A 14 1.47 -2.75 -8.92
CA GLU A 14 1.69 -1.87 -10.07
C GLU A 14 0.89 -0.57 -9.97
N PHE A 15 -0.31 -0.61 -9.37
CA PHE A 15 -1.18 0.57 -9.25
C PHE A 15 -1.01 1.34 -7.94
N GLU A 16 -0.74 0.65 -6.82
CA GLU A 16 -0.64 1.27 -5.50
C GLU A 16 0.75 1.86 -5.20
N GLY A 17 1.79 1.38 -5.89
CA GLY A 17 3.19 1.74 -5.58
C GLY A 17 3.70 1.15 -4.26
N CYS A 18 4.92 1.53 -3.87
CA CYS A 18 5.56 1.05 -2.64
C CYS A 18 6.44 2.15 -2.03
N SER A 19 6.12 2.57 -0.81
CA SER A 19 6.97 3.46 -0.01
C SER A 19 7.54 2.71 1.19
N LEU A 20 8.87 2.66 1.29
CA LEU A 20 9.57 2.06 2.44
C LEU A 20 9.82 3.06 3.58
N LYS A 21 9.38 4.31 3.39
CA LYS A 21 9.42 5.36 4.41
C LYS A 21 8.00 5.72 4.78
N ALA A 22 7.72 5.82 6.07
CA ALA A 22 6.43 6.33 6.53
C ALA A 22 6.25 7.77 6.05
N TYR A 23 5.01 8.14 5.70
CA TYR A 23 4.65 9.45 5.17
C TYR A 23 3.34 9.92 5.83
N PRO A 24 3.13 11.24 5.97
CA PRO A 24 1.88 11.77 6.51
C PRO A 24 0.68 11.37 5.66
N ASP A 25 -0.48 11.19 6.29
CA ASP A 25 -1.70 10.85 5.56
C ASP A 25 -2.01 11.91 4.49
N PRO A 26 -2.14 11.54 3.20
CA PRO A 26 -2.38 12.52 2.14
C PRO A 26 -3.70 13.29 2.27
N GLY A 27 -4.70 12.73 2.94
CA GLY A 27 -6.02 13.34 3.10
C GLY A 27 -6.12 14.36 4.23
N THR A 28 -5.34 14.17 5.29
CA THR A 28 -5.44 14.95 6.54
C THR A 28 -4.14 15.60 6.98
N GLY A 29 -2.99 15.15 6.45
CA GLY A 29 -1.66 15.50 6.93
C GLY A 29 -1.32 14.87 8.30
N GLY A 30 -2.10 13.88 8.75
CA GLY A 30 -1.88 13.21 10.03
C GLY A 30 -0.50 12.58 10.11
N ASP A 31 0.07 12.57 11.32
CA ASP A 31 1.43 12.10 11.56
C ASP A 31 1.62 10.63 11.12
N PRO A 32 2.77 10.28 10.53
CA PRO A 32 3.10 8.90 10.21
C PRO A 32 3.18 8.06 11.49
N TRP A 33 2.39 6.99 11.58
CA TRP A 33 2.44 6.04 12.68
C TRP A 33 3.38 4.88 12.33
N THR A 34 4.25 4.52 13.28
CA THR A 34 5.09 3.31 13.27
C THR A 34 4.78 2.47 14.48
#